data_AF-A0A8J6P4X5-F1
#
_entry.id   AF-A0A8J6P4X5-F1
#
_cell.length_a   1.000
_cell.length_b   1.000
_cell.length_c   1.000
_cell.angle_alpha   90.00
_cell.angle_beta   90.00
_cell.angle_gamma   90.00
#
_symmetry.space_group_name_H-M   'P 1'
#
loop_
_entity.id
_entity.type
_entity.pdbx_description
1 polymer ?
#
loop_
_entity_poly.entity_id
_entity_poly.type
_entity_poly.pdbx_seq_one_letter_code
_entity_poly.pdbx_strand_id
1 'polypeptide(L)'
;MDYPKYVKVNDNDLMLALKEGMKPMMIWYDKDHHYLPYWGLYILKDRYEAMHHFSFSAVHVMGRFLEALVNASEITGDSVPQEIYDNLRYWAFKVFDNEMKMPANIDMKTYEPVMVCDLHNIREAMYAFLALIKLNPNDQEAKDMALHLVRTVNRYTDFETGEWKEKLFFEERHGKVNCGCCDSHEIFRFSSTMGRYIGALVRLYRIWPNSEVLEQAIRLKDTCFKVHLREDGSFDGETFAEHVHSTTSTLSGIAMLGDLLKDESILKRVKAFLDNGYYDIALKDIGWSTEHHLRNDLTGETNNACELMEACICLGKAGFSEYYARAEKALRCHILPMQLLDTSFLPNDPSDDPVMDHFASKMVGAYGTPCPYGHEYEPDTECNYGYNLCYNWDNLGGAVSGLCWAYHHNVTYFENIASINLLFEQKDNNMHFVSPYQNDGVAEIKLKKEMDVRIRLSELTDYKALHQDLDKHQINHYIDQNWLYLFGLKVGETVRIAMNYICETREYDYKKHHFVFRFEGDHVISAESKGKRLCFFAEL
;
A
#
# COMPACT_ATOMS: atom_id res chain seq x y z
N MET A 1 11.06 -28.60 1.11
CA MET A 1 11.51 -27.60 0.13
C MET A 1 12.93 -27.17 0.46
N ASP A 2 13.78 -27.07 -0.56
CA ASP A 2 15.13 -26.53 -0.44
C ASP A 2 15.06 -25.04 -0.81
N TYR A 3 14.94 -24.17 0.20
CA TYR A 3 14.87 -22.73 -0.05
C TYR A 3 16.28 -22.15 -0.18
N PRO A 4 16.55 -21.29 -1.19
CA PRO A 4 17.81 -20.59 -1.29
C PRO A 4 17.98 -19.62 -0.10
N LYS A 5 19.24 -19.30 0.22
CA LYS A 5 19.56 -18.33 1.27
C LYS A 5 19.04 -16.93 0.90
N TYR A 6 19.25 -16.50 -0.34
CA TYR A 6 18.84 -15.19 -0.86
C TYR A 6 17.88 -15.35 -2.03
N VAL A 7 17.04 -14.35 -2.23
CA VAL A 7 16.15 -14.23 -3.40
C VAL A 7 16.53 -13.00 -4.22
N LYS A 8 16.17 -13.01 -5.50
CA LYS A 8 16.20 -11.79 -6.31
C LYS A 8 15.22 -10.77 -5.75
N VAL A 9 15.71 -9.57 -5.46
CA VAL A 9 14.90 -8.43 -4.98
C VAL A 9 14.99 -7.25 -5.93
N ASN A 10 14.03 -6.34 -5.79
CA ASN A 10 14.02 -5.00 -6.37
C ASN A 10 13.98 -3.99 -5.23
N ASP A 11 14.80 -2.95 -5.27
CA ASP A 11 14.79 -1.86 -4.29
C ASP A 11 14.83 -0.47 -4.97
N ASN A 12 14.72 -0.40 -6.30
CA ASN A 12 14.98 0.82 -7.06
C ASN A 12 14.08 1.04 -8.28
N ASP A 13 13.31 0.05 -8.73
CA ASP A 13 12.51 0.13 -9.95
C ASP A 13 11.01 0.03 -9.66
N LEU A 14 10.33 1.18 -9.54
CA LEU A 14 8.88 1.23 -9.37
C LEU A 14 8.12 0.68 -10.60
N MET A 15 8.68 0.84 -11.80
CA MET A 15 8.02 0.41 -13.03
C MET A 15 8.01 -1.11 -13.16
N LEU A 16 9.13 -1.76 -12.86
CA LEU A 16 9.20 -3.21 -12.73
C LEU A 16 8.17 -3.69 -11.71
N ALA A 17 8.13 -3.08 -10.53
CA ALA A 17 7.24 -3.53 -9.46
C ALA A 17 5.76 -3.46 -9.85
N LEU A 18 5.35 -2.36 -10.50
CA LEU A 18 3.98 -2.23 -11.02
C LEU A 18 3.67 -3.28 -12.10
N LYS A 19 4.56 -3.46 -13.08
CA LYS A 19 4.36 -4.42 -14.17
C LYS A 19 4.27 -5.86 -13.68
N GLU A 20 5.16 -6.26 -12.76
CA GLU A 20 5.12 -7.60 -12.19
C GLU A 20 3.89 -7.78 -11.29
N GLY A 21 3.52 -6.78 -10.50
CA GLY A 21 2.34 -6.84 -9.62
C GLY A 21 1.01 -6.95 -10.39
N MET A 22 0.92 -6.43 -11.62
CA MET A 22 -0.26 -6.59 -12.46
C MET A 22 -0.49 -8.04 -12.92
N LYS A 23 0.57 -8.85 -13.09
CA LYS A 23 0.44 -10.17 -13.71
C LYS A 23 -0.41 -11.14 -12.89
N PRO A 24 -0.17 -11.35 -11.58
CA PRO A 24 -1.00 -12.28 -10.81
C PRO A 24 -2.46 -11.81 -10.74
N MET A 25 -2.69 -10.48 -10.70
CA MET A 25 -4.05 -9.92 -10.71
C MET A 25 -4.84 -10.22 -11.99
N MET A 26 -4.19 -10.62 -13.08
CA MET A 26 -4.85 -11.02 -14.33
C MET A 26 -5.01 -12.54 -14.47
N ILE A 27 -4.49 -13.33 -13.52
CA ILE A 27 -4.36 -14.79 -13.66
C ILE A 27 -5.13 -15.54 -12.56
N TRP A 28 -5.10 -15.06 -11.32
CA TRP A 28 -5.59 -15.82 -10.15
C TRP A 28 -7.11 -15.70 -9.94
N TYR A 29 -7.84 -16.40 -10.79
CA TYR A 29 -9.29 -16.48 -10.80
C TYR A 29 -9.79 -17.92 -10.86
N ASP A 30 -10.87 -18.19 -10.14
CA ASP A 30 -11.60 -19.45 -10.23
C ASP A 30 -12.57 -19.42 -11.42
N LYS A 31 -12.20 -20.15 -12.48
CA LYS A 31 -12.95 -20.20 -13.73
C LYS A 31 -14.30 -20.90 -13.60
N ASP A 32 -14.46 -21.77 -12.61
CA ASP A 32 -15.69 -22.52 -12.39
C ASP A 32 -16.76 -21.68 -11.66
N HIS A 33 -16.34 -20.58 -11.04
CA HIS A 33 -17.20 -19.68 -10.26
C HIS A 33 -17.16 -18.25 -10.80
N HIS A 34 -17.48 -18.07 -12.09
CA HIS A 34 -17.54 -16.75 -12.75
C HIS A 34 -16.26 -15.93 -12.59
N TYR A 35 -15.10 -16.58 -12.69
CA TYR A 35 -13.80 -15.92 -12.52
C TYR A 35 -13.75 -15.15 -11.19
N LEU A 36 -14.20 -15.76 -10.10
CA LEU A 36 -14.08 -15.18 -8.77
C LEU A 36 -12.60 -15.10 -8.39
N PRO A 37 -12.06 -13.95 -7.95
CA PRO A 37 -10.69 -13.90 -7.46
C PRO A 37 -10.51 -14.82 -6.26
N TYR A 38 -9.41 -15.57 -6.23
CA TYR A 38 -8.99 -16.22 -5.00
C TYR A 38 -8.74 -15.16 -3.92
N TRP A 39 -8.79 -15.54 -2.65
CA TRP A 39 -8.42 -14.66 -1.54
C TRP A 39 -6.92 -14.75 -1.21
N GLY A 40 -6.41 -15.97 -1.03
CA GLY A 40 -5.03 -16.17 -0.62
C GLY A 40 -4.44 -17.46 -1.17
N LEU A 41 -3.10 -17.48 -1.18
CA LEU A 41 -2.28 -18.63 -1.48
C LEU A 41 -1.35 -18.96 -0.31
N TYR A 42 -1.42 -20.21 0.10
CA TYR A 42 -0.63 -20.75 1.19
C TYR A 42 0.39 -21.76 0.68
N ILE A 43 1.63 -21.60 1.14
CA ILE A 43 2.73 -22.51 0.81
C ILE A 43 3.15 -23.22 2.10
N LEU A 44 2.75 -24.48 2.20
CA LEU A 44 3.07 -25.38 3.29
C LEU A 44 4.23 -26.29 2.90
N LYS A 45 4.84 -26.95 3.89
CA LYS A 45 5.99 -27.84 3.67
C LYS A 45 5.79 -28.87 2.56
N ASP A 46 4.58 -29.37 2.39
CA ASP A 46 4.20 -30.49 1.52
C ASP A 46 2.99 -30.22 0.60
N ARG A 47 2.39 -29.02 0.63
CA ARG A 47 1.22 -28.68 -0.18
C ARG A 47 1.12 -27.19 -0.51
N TYR A 48 0.39 -26.87 -1.57
CA TYR A 48 0.07 -25.52 -2.01
C TYR A 48 -1.45 -25.38 -2.08
N GLU A 49 -2.00 -24.30 -1.52
CA GLU A 49 -3.46 -24.15 -1.42
C GLU A 49 -3.88 -22.76 -1.91
N ALA A 50 -4.81 -22.71 -2.87
CA ALA A 50 -5.57 -21.53 -3.22
C ALA A 50 -6.92 -21.56 -2.53
N MET A 51 -7.26 -20.48 -1.84
CA MET A 51 -8.45 -20.43 -1.00
C MET A 51 -9.32 -19.25 -1.36
N HIS A 52 -10.64 -19.49 -1.30
CA HIS A 52 -11.63 -18.42 -1.25
C HIS A 52 -11.98 -18.09 0.19
N HIS A 53 -12.33 -16.83 0.42
CA HIS A 53 -12.91 -16.38 1.68
C HIS A 53 -14.34 -15.90 1.43
N PHE A 54 -15.27 -16.36 2.26
CA PHE A 54 -16.72 -16.10 2.12
C PHE A 54 -17.08 -14.62 2.07
N SER A 55 -16.24 -13.76 2.65
CA SER A 55 -16.40 -12.30 2.64
C SER A 55 -15.41 -11.62 1.68
N PHE A 56 -14.16 -12.09 1.58
CA PHE A 56 -13.09 -11.28 0.97
C PHE A 56 -12.88 -11.54 -0.52
N SER A 57 -13.17 -12.73 -1.02
CA SER A 57 -12.97 -13.03 -2.46
C SER A 57 -13.83 -12.15 -3.36
N ALA A 58 -15.13 -12.06 -3.07
CA ALA A 58 -16.11 -11.41 -3.96
C ALA A 58 -16.15 -9.88 -3.85
N VAL A 59 -15.70 -9.32 -2.72
CA VAL A 59 -15.74 -7.87 -2.50
C VAL A 59 -14.34 -7.31 -2.31
N HIS A 60 -13.58 -7.85 -1.36
CA HIS A 60 -12.31 -7.28 -0.93
C HIS A 60 -11.24 -7.33 -2.03
N VAL A 61 -10.92 -8.55 -2.50
CA VAL A 61 -9.91 -8.74 -3.55
C VAL A 61 -10.37 -8.14 -4.86
N MET A 62 -11.64 -8.34 -5.23
CA MET A 62 -12.23 -7.75 -6.43
C MET A 62 -12.04 -6.23 -6.48
N GLY A 63 -12.44 -5.52 -5.42
CA GLY A 63 -12.34 -4.06 -5.37
C GLY A 63 -10.90 -3.56 -5.40
N ARG A 64 -9.99 -4.25 -4.69
CA ARG A 64 -8.55 -3.95 -4.70
C ARG A 64 -7.93 -4.17 -6.08
N PHE A 65 -8.21 -5.30 -6.73
CA PHE A 65 -7.70 -5.59 -8.08
C PHE A 65 -8.18 -4.58 -9.09
N LEU A 66 -9.47 -4.23 -9.05
CA LEU A 66 -10.03 -3.28 -10.00
C LEU A 66 -9.38 -1.90 -9.88
N GLU A 67 -9.20 -1.39 -8.66
CA GLU A 67 -8.52 -0.10 -8.43
C GLU A 67 -7.04 -0.15 -8.83
N ALA A 68 -6.32 -1.20 -8.40
CA ALA A 68 -4.90 -1.33 -8.66
C ALA A 68 -4.59 -1.49 -10.16
N LEU A 69 -5.33 -2.33 -10.89
CA LEU A 69 -5.14 -2.55 -12.33
C LEU A 69 -5.38 -1.27 -13.13
N VAL A 70 -6.43 -0.52 -12.81
CA VAL A 70 -6.75 0.73 -13.51
C VAL A 70 -5.66 1.78 -13.31
N ASN A 71 -5.15 1.93 -12.09
CA ASN A 71 -4.07 2.88 -11.81
C ASN A 71 -2.72 2.42 -12.42
N ALA A 72 -2.36 1.15 -12.25
CA ALA A 72 -1.07 0.63 -12.71
C ALA A 72 -0.98 0.58 -14.23
N SER A 73 -2.07 0.23 -14.94
CA SER A 73 -2.09 0.23 -16.42
C SER A 73 -1.91 1.64 -16.99
N GLU A 74 -2.48 2.67 -16.35
CA GLU A 74 -2.26 4.06 -16.75
C GLU A 74 -0.80 4.48 -16.63
N ILE A 75 -0.14 4.11 -15.52
CA ILE A 75 1.27 4.45 -15.27
C ILE A 75 2.20 3.68 -16.20
N THR A 76 1.98 2.37 -16.33
CA THR A 76 2.87 1.46 -17.07
C THR A 76 2.69 1.53 -18.58
N GLY A 77 1.51 1.96 -19.04
CA GLY A 77 1.08 1.86 -20.42
C GLY A 77 0.75 0.43 -20.86
N ASP A 78 0.77 -0.55 -19.95
CA ASP A 78 0.47 -1.95 -20.27
C ASP A 78 -1.05 -2.17 -20.33
N SER A 79 -1.50 -2.91 -21.33
CA SER A 79 -2.92 -3.19 -21.53
C SER A 79 -3.40 -4.31 -20.61
N VAL A 80 -4.50 -4.06 -19.89
CA VAL A 80 -5.27 -5.11 -19.21
C VAL A 80 -6.38 -5.60 -20.14
N PRO A 81 -6.52 -6.92 -20.36
CA PRO A 81 -7.60 -7.45 -21.21
C PRO A 81 -8.99 -7.03 -20.68
N GLN A 82 -9.89 -6.63 -21.58
CA GLN A 82 -11.23 -6.17 -21.22
C GLN A 82 -12.02 -7.22 -20.42
N GLU A 83 -11.83 -8.51 -20.72
CA GLU A 83 -12.47 -9.62 -20.01
C GLU A 83 -12.15 -9.63 -18.50
N ILE A 84 -10.96 -9.17 -18.09
CA ILE A 84 -10.60 -9.06 -16.68
C ILE A 84 -11.44 -7.98 -16.00
N TYR A 85 -11.60 -6.82 -16.65
CA TYR A 85 -12.48 -5.76 -16.14
C TYR A 85 -13.94 -6.18 -16.13
N ASP A 86 -14.41 -6.93 -17.13
CA ASP A 86 -15.78 -7.43 -17.19
C ASP A 86 -16.08 -8.42 -16.05
N ASN A 87 -15.14 -9.33 -15.75
CA ASN A 87 -15.25 -10.28 -14.64
C ASN A 87 -15.27 -9.57 -13.28
N LEU A 88 -14.37 -8.60 -13.06
CA LEU A 88 -14.35 -7.81 -11.83
C LEU A 88 -15.62 -6.95 -11.70
N ARG A 89 -16.07 -6.34 -12.80
CA ARG A 89 -17.34 -5.58 -12.85
C ARG A 89 -18.52 -6.47 -12.45
N TYR A 90 -18.61 -7.70 -12.98
CA TYR A 90 -19.68 -8.63 -12.63
C TYR A 90 -19.81 -8.76 -11.11
N TRP A 91 -18.70 -9.03 -10.41
CA TRP A 91 -18.70 -9.16 -8.96
C TRP A 91 -18.99 -7.84 -8.23
N ALA A 92 -18.52 -6.69 -8.75
CA ALA A 92 -18.83 -5.37 -8.19
C ALA A 92 -20.34 -5.08 -8.08
N PHE A 93 -21.16 -5.60 -9.00
CA PHE A 93 -22.62 -5.46 -8.96
C PHE A 93 -23.33 -6.68 -8.38
N LYS A 94 -22.86 -7.91 -8.65
CA LYS A 94 -23.49 -9.15 -8.18
C LYS A 94 -23.61 -9.20 -6.66
N VAL A 95 -22.60 -8.71 -5.94
CA VAL A 95 -22.64 -8.68 -4.46
C VAL A 95 -23.71 -7.73 -3.90
N PHE A 96 -24.27 -6.81 -4.71
CA PHE A 96 -25.38 -5.94 -4.33
C PHE A 96 -26.75 -6.47 -4.78
N ASP A 97 -26.79 -7.59 -5.52
CA ASP A 97 -28.02 -8.24 -5.99
C ASP A 97 -28.67 -9.05 -4.86
N ASN A 98 -29.12 -8.33 -3.83
CA ASN A 98 -29.79 -8.84 -2.65
C ASN A 98 -30.75 -7.79 -2.07
N GLU A 99 -31.53 -8.14 -1.05
CA GLU A 99 -32.49 -7.24 -0.40
C GLU A 99 -31.81 -6.17 0.47
N MET A 100 -30.62 -6.45 1.00
CA MET A 100 -29.88 -5.48 1.81
C MET A 100 -29.44 -4.27 1.00
N LYS A 101 -29.25 -4.46 -0.31
CA LYS A 101 -28.59 -3.49 -1.20
C LYS A 101 -27.23 -3.06 -0.63
N MET A 102 -26.51 -4.02 -0.07
CA MET A 102 -25.17 -3.88 0.50
C MET A 102 -24.28 -5.00 -0.06
N PRO A 103 -22.94 -4.83 -0.05
CA PRO A 103 -22.05 -5.86 -0.55
C PRO A 103 -22.16 -7.11 0.34
N ALA A 104 -22.84 -8.12 -0.18
CA ALA A 104 -23.10 -9.37 0.51
C ALA A 104 -21.86 -10.27 0.50
N ASN A 105 -21.70 -11.00 1.60
CA ASN A 105 -20.88 -12.19 1.63
C ASN A 105 -21.48 -13.25 0.69
N ILE A 106 -20.68 -14.27 0.35
CA ILE A 106 -21.09 -15.38 -0.50
C ILE A 106 -21.19 -16.68 0.31
N ASP A 107 -22.11 -17.56 -0.08
CA ASP A 107 -22.14 -18.94 0.39
C ASP A 107 -21.02 -19.73 -0.29
N MET A 108 -20.14 -20.40 0.47
CA MET A 108 -18.97 -21.10 -0.07
C MET A 108 -19.30 -22.41 -0.83
N LYS A 109 -20.55 -22.84 -0.85
CA LYS A 109 -21.01 -24.01 -1.62
C LYS A 109 -21.71 -23.60 -2.90
N THR A 110 -22.51 -22.52 -2.86
CA THR A 110 -23.29 -22.07 -4.03
C THR A 110 -22.73 -20.84 -4.71
N TYR A 111 -21.82 -20.11 -4.06
CA TYR A 111 -21.25 -18.83 -4.49
C TYR A 111 -22.29 -17.73 -4.72
N GLU A 112 -23.48 -17.89 -4.15
CA GLU A 112 -24.55 -16.90 -4.20
C GLU A 112 -24.49 -15.92 -3.01
N PRO A 113 -24.91 -14.66 -3.18
CA PRO A 113 -25.02 -13.69 -2.11
C PRO A 113 -25.87 -14.18 -0.93
N VAL A 114 -25.36 -14.00 0.29
CA VAL A 114 -26.12 -14.24 1.54
C VAL A 114 -26.45 -12.92 2.23
N MET A 115 -27.50 -12.91 3.07
CA MET A 115 -28.00 -11.72 3.78
C MET A 115 -27.10 -11.29 4.97
N VAL A 116 -25.79 -11.24 4.72
CA VAL A 116 -24.74 -10.79 5.65
C VAL A 116 -23.77 -9.89 4.91
N CYS A 117 -23.54 -8.68 5.41
CA CYS A 117 -22.54 -7.75 4.88
C CYS A 117 -21.36 -7.65 5.85
N ASP A 118 -20.16 -7.89 5.36
CA ASP A 118 -18.95 -7.55 6.11
C ASP A 118 -18.65 -6.06 5.97
N LEU A 119 -18.78 -5.31 7.07
CA LEU A 119 -18.55 -3.85 7.06
C LEU A 119 -17.10 -3.51 6.71
N HIS A 120 -16.17 -4.44 6.91
CA HIS A 120 -14.78 -4.29 6.52
C HIS A 120 -14.61 -4.04 5.01
N ASN A 121 -15.53 -4.58 4.19
CA ASN A 121 -15.46 -4.57 2.73
C ASN A 121 -16.05 -3.31 2.07
N ILE A 122 -16.63 -2.40 2.85
CA ILE A 122 -17.26 -1.18 2.30
C ILE A 122 -16.22 -0.32 1.58
N ARG A 123 -14.97 -0.30 2.07
CA ARG A 123 -13.84 0.37 1.41
C ARG A 123 -13.59 -0.20 0.01
N GLU A 124 -13.51 -1.51 -0.13
CA GLU A 124 -13.19 -2.19 -1.38
C GLU A 124 -14.36 -2.13 -2.37
N ALA A 125 -15.60 -2.22 -1.89
CA ALA A 125 -16.76 -1.98 -2.74
C ALA A 125 -16.71 -0.57 -3.36
N MET A 126 -16.28 0.43 -2.60
CA MET A 126 -16.09 1.79 -3.12
C MET A 126 -14.89 1.90 -4.07
N TYR A 127 -13.80 1.17 -3.81
CA TYR A 127 -12.69 1.04 -4.76
C TYR A 127 -13.14 0.47 -6.11
N ALA A 128 -14.06 -0.48 -6.13
CA ALA A 128 -14.64 -0.96 -7.38
C ALA A 128 -15.36 0.17 -8.15
N PHE A 129 -16.26 0.90 -7.50
CA PHE A 129 -17.00 1.97 -8.20
C PHE A 129 -16.12 3.12 -8.65
N LEU A 130 -15.13 3.52 -7.84
CA LEU A 130 -14.18 4.56 -8.28
C LEU A 130 -13.36 4.11 -9.48
N ALA A 131 -12.95 2.85 -9.53
CA ALA A 131 -12.18 2.31 -10.63
C ALA A 131 -13.01 2.23 -11.92
N LEU A 132 -14.28 1.82 -11.83
CA LEU A 132 -15.21 1.82 -12.96
C LEU A 132 -15.48 3.24 -13.49
N ILE A 133 -15.65 4.23 -12.61
CA ILE A 133 -15.82 5.64 -12.99
C ILE A 133 -14.55 6.18 -13.65
N LYS A 134 -13.36 5.76 -13.19
CA LYS A 134 -12.09 6.14 -13.80
C LYS A 134 -11.91 5.53 -15.19
N LEU A 135 -12.28 4.26 -15.38
CA LEU A 135 -12.29 3.59 -16.68
C LEU A 135 -13.27 4.23 -17.66
N ASN A 136 -14.47 4.53 -17.19
CA ASN A 136 -15.51 5.17 -17.98
C ASN A 136 -16.20 6.29 -17.17
N PRO A 137 -15.80 7.55 -17.37
CA PRO A 137 -16.40 8.69 -16.67
C PRO A 137 -17.90 8.88 -16.91
N ASN A 138 -18.49 8.21 -17.90
CA ASN A 138 -19.93 8.24 -18.19
C ASN A 138 -20.70 7.03 -17.62
N ASP A 139 -20.06 6.17 -16.82
CA ASP A 139 -20.69 5.03 -16.18
C ASP A 139 -21.66 5.49 -15.08
N GLN A 140 -22.93 5.66 -15.46
CA GLN A 140 -23.96 6.13 -14.54
C GLN A 140 -24.30 5.08 -13.48
N GLU A 141 -24.23 3.80 -13.81
CA GLU A 141 -24.51 2.71 -12.89
C GLU A 141 -23.51 2.68 -11.73
N ALA A 142 -22.21 2.83 -12.03
CA ALA A 142 -21.17 2.93 -11.01
C ALA A 142 -21.32 4.19 -10.14
N LYS A 143 -21.69 5.34 -10.72
CA LYS A 143 -21.96 6.58 -9.96
C LYS A 143 -23.15 6.45 -9.03
N ASP A 144 -24.24 5.84 -9.51
CA ASP A 144 -25.46 5.63 -8.73
C ASP A 144 -25.18 4.68 -7.56
N MET A 145 -24.40 3.62 -7.79
CA MET A 145 -23.99 2.70 -6.73
C MET A 145 -23.02 3.31 -5.72
N ALA A 146 -22.08 4.14 -6.17
CA ALA A 146 -21.21 4.90 -5.26
C ALA A 146 -22.03 5.82 -4.34
N LEU A 147 -22.98 6.58 -4.88
CA LEU A 147 -23.87 7.42 -4.07
C LEU A 147 -24.81 6.62 -3.18
N HIS A 148 -25.29 5.48 -3.67
CA HIS A 148 -26.08 4.56 -2.86
C HIS A 148 -25.30 4.09 -1.63
N LEU A 149 -24.03 3.71 -1.80
CA LEU A 149 -23.17 3.30 -0.69
C LEU A 149 -22.91 4.46 0.29
N VAL A 150 -22.62 5.66 -0.21
CA VAL A 150 -22.49 6.88 0.61
C VAL A 150 -23.75 7.13 1.43
N ARG A 151 -24.93 7.12 0.80
CA ARG A 151 -26.21 7.37 1.48
C ARG A 151 -26.54 6.27 2.48
N THR A 152 -26.18 5.03 2.18
CA THR A 152 -26.38 3.88 3.08
C THR A 152 -25.50 4.00 4.32
N VAL A 153 -24.22 4.33 4.16
CA VAL A 153 -23.32 4.60 5.30
C VAL A 153 -23.84 5.79 6.13
N ASN A 154 -24.33 6.87 5.48
CA ASN A 154 -24.93 8.01 6.18
C ASN A 154 -26.16 7.63 7.01
N ARG A 155 -26.97 6.69 6.53
CA ARG A 155 -28.19 6.22 7.20
C ARG A 155 -27.89 5.41 8.45
N TYR A 156 -26.95 4.47 8.33
CA TYR A 156 -26.71 3.44 9.32
C TYR A 156 -25.46 3.65 10.18
N THR A 157 -24.68 4.70 9.97
CA THR A 157 -23.59 5.07 10.89
C THR A 157 -24.07 6.10 11.90
N ASP A 158 -23.70 5.93 13.17
CA ASP A 158 -23.72 7.02 14.15
C ASP A 158 -22.40 7.79 14.06
N PHE A 159 -22.46 9.07 13.69
CA PHE A 159 -21.26 9.89 13.53
C PHE A 159 -20.74 10.47 14.86
N GLU A 160 -21.49 10.34 15.95
CA GLU A 160 -20.99 10.72 17.28
C GLU A 160 -20.15 9.61 17.90
N THR A 161 -20.55 8.35 17.73
CA THR A 161 -19.85 7.19 18.32
C THR A 161 -18.99 6.41 17.32
N GLY A 162 -19.28 6.52 16.02
CA GLY A 162 -18.66 5.70 14.97
C GLY A 162 -19.28 4.31 14.82
N GLU A 163 -20.31 4.00 15.60
CA GLU A 163 -20.95 2.67 15.60
C GLU A 163 -21.92 2.49 14.42
N TRP A 164 -22.05 1.25 13.98
CA TRP A 164 -23.08 0.86 13.02
C TRP A 164 -24.41 0.60 13.73
N LYS A 165 -25.51 1.12 13.18
CA LYS A 165 -26.88 1.00 13.69
C LYS A 165 -27.47 -0.36 13.28
N GLU A 166 -26.91 -1.44 13.82
CA GLU A 166 -27.25 -2.83 13.46
C GLU A 166 -28.75 -3.12 13.53
N LYS A 167 -29.40 -2.72 14.64
CA LYS A 167 -30.84 -2.95 14.82
C LYS A 167 -31.67 -2.30 13.71
N LEU A 168 -31.37 -1.04 13.41
CA LEU A 168 -32.08 -0.29 12.38
C LEU A 168 -31.81 -0.89 10.99
N PHE A 169 -30.57 -1.31 10.72
CA PHE A 169 -30.22 -1.98 9.48
C PHE A 169 -31.00 -3.29 9.32
N PHE A 170 -31.07 -4.13 10.35
CA PHE A 170 -31.85 -5.37 10.32
C PHE A 170 -33.34 -5.12 10.12
N GLU A 171 -33.92 -4.13 10.81
CA GLU A 171 -35.34 -3.78 10.69
C GLU A 171 -35.70 -3.27 9.28
N GLU A 172 -34.86 -2.44 8.66
CA GLU A 172 -35.13 -1.84 7.34
C GLU A 172 -34.67 -2.69 6.14
N ARG A 173 -33.65 -3.53 6.32
CA ARG A 173 -32.96 -4.24 5.23
C ARG A 173 -32.96 -5.76 5.36
N HIS A 174 -33.42 -6.29 6.49
CA HIS A 174 -33.41 -7.71 6.81
C HIS A 174 -32.02 -8.38 6.73
N GLY A 175 -30.96 -7.55 6.73
CA GLY A 175 -29.57 -7.96 6.64
C GLY A 175 -28.90 -8.00 8.01
N LYS A 176 -27.87 -8.84 8.11
CA LYS A 176 -26.94 -8.84 9.24
C LYS A 176 -25.61 -8.23 8.83
N VAL A 177 -24.82 -7.81 9.81
CA VAL A 177 -23.46 -7.34 9.58
C VAL A 177 -22.45 -8.17 10.36
N ASN A 178 -21.22 -8.22 9.87
CA ASN A 178 -20.06 -8.75 10.58
C ASN A 178 -18.81 -7.93 10.24
N CYS A 179 -17.67 -8.29 10.84
CA CYS A 179 -16.35 -7.74 10.53
C CYS A 179 -15.34 -8.89 10.54
N GLY A 180 -15.02 -9.44 9.36
CA GLY A 180 -14.26 -10.69 9.24
C GLY A 180 -12.79 -10.62 9.68
N CYS A 181 -12.24 -9.42 9.86
CA CYS A 181 -10.87 -9.20 10.29
C CYS A 181 -10.70 -9.06 11.81
N CYS A 182 -11.78 -9.15 12.58
CA CYS A 182 -11.79 -8.92 14.03
C CYS A 182 -12.36 -10.12 14.76
N ASP A 183 -11.92 -10.32 16.01
CA ASP A 183 -12.56 -11.25 16.92
C ASP A 183 -13.85 -10.67 17.52
N SER A 184 -14.54 -11.43 18.38
CA SER A 184 -15.78 -10.98 19.02
C SER A 184 -15.62 -9.81 19.99
N HIS A 185 -14.41 -9.54 20.49
CA HIS A 185 -14.13 -8.45 21.45
C HIS A 185 -13.89 -7.11 20.73
N GLU A 186 -13.54 -7.14 19.44
CA GLU A 186 -13.22 -5.97 18.63
C GLU A 186 -14.15 -5.74 17.45
N ILE A 187 -15.20 -6.54 17.34
CA ILE A 187 -16.15 -6.42 16.25
C ILE A 187 -16.72 -4.99 16.22
N PHE A 188 -16.67 -4.37 15.04
CA PHE A 188 -17.13 -3.00 14.78
C PHE A 188 -16.32 -1.85 15.40
N ARG A 189 -15.04 -2.06 15.74
CA ARG A 189 -14.13 -0.93 15.96
C ARG A 189 -14.17 0.02 14.74
N PHE A 190 -14.09 1.32 15.01
CA PHE A 190 -14.23 2.35 13.99
C PHE A 190 -13.23 2.15 12.84
N SER A 191 -11.95 1.91 13.15
CA SER A 191 -10.90 1.63 12.16
C SER A 191 -11.22 0.42 11.28
N SER A 192 -11.71 -0.66 11.88
CA SER A 192 -12.03 -1.91 11.19
C SER A 192 -13.23 -1.81 10.26
N THR A 193 -14.01 -0.73 10.36
CA THR A 193 -15.22 -0.51 9.58
C THR A 193 -15.17 0.83 8.82
N MET A 194 -15.67 1.92 9.40
CA MET A 194 -15.87 3.19 8.72
C MET A 194 -14.61 4.06 8.62
N GLY A 195 -13.62 3.87 9.49
CA GLY A 195 -12.37 4.65 9.48
C GLY A 195 -11.57 4.43 8.21
N ARG A 196 -11.35 3.16 7.83
CA ARG A 196 -10.63 2.80 6.60
C ARG A 196 -11.35 3.21 5.31
N TYR A 197 -12.66 3.43 5.37
CA TYR A 197 -13.46 3.86 4.23
C TYR A 197 -13.17 5.30 3.78
N ILE A 198 -12.64 6.15 4.68
CA ILE A 198 -12.33 7.57 4.41
C ILE A 198 -11.41 7.72 3.19
N GLY A 199 -10.37 6.89 3.08
CA GLY A 199 -9.44 6.95 1.96
C GLY A 199 -10.10 6.72 0.60
N ALA A 200 -11.06 5.79 0.53
CA ALA A 200 -11.82 5.51 -0.70
C ALA A 200 -12.70 6.70 -1.11
N LEU A 201 -13.31 7.39 -0.16
CA LEU A 201 -14.08 8.62 -0.43
C LEU A 201 -13.20 9.74 -0.98
N VAL A 202 -12.02 9.95 -0.40
CA VAL A 202 -11.06 10.97 -0.87
C VAL A 202 -10.60 10.65 -2.30
N ARG A 203 -10.28 9.38 -2.58
CA ARG A 203 -9.89 8.94 -3.93
C ARG A 203 -11.02 9.11 -4.93
N LEU A 204 -12.25 8.74 -4.57
CA LEU A 204 -13.43 8.96 -5.41
C LEU A 204 -13.64 10.45 -5.71
N TYR A 205 -13.55 11.31 -4.70
CA TYR A 205 -13.74 12.75 -4.90
C TYR A 205 -12.70 13.36 -5.86
N ARG A 206 -11.46 12.87 -5.84
CA ARG A 206 -10.39 13.32 -6.75
C ARG A 206 -10.69 13.03 -8.22
N ILE A 207 -11.39 11.93 -8.52
CA ILE A 207 -11.75 11.55 -9.90
C ILE A 207 -13.14 12.06 -10.31
N TRP A 208 -14.06 12.16 -9.34
CA TRP A 208 -15.43 12.58 -9.55
C TRP A 208 -15.86 13.51 -8.40
N PRO A 209 -15.58 14.82 -8.53
CA PRO A 209 -15.93 15.79 -7.49
C PRO A 209 -17.44 15.79 -7.21
N ASN A 210 -17.81 15.34 -6.02
CA ASN A 210 -19.19 15.25 -5.56
C ASN A 210 -19.28 15.69 -4.09
N SER A 211 -20.23 16.58 -3.78
CA SER A 211 -20.36 17.16 -2.45
C SER A 211 -20.79 16.15 -1.38
N GLU A 212 -21.66 15.18 -1.70
CA GLU A 212 -22.09 14.15 -0.73
C GLU A 212 -20.91 13.26 -0.30
N VAL A 213 -20.03 12.92 -1.25
CA VAL A 213 -18.81 12.13 -1.01
C VAL A 213 -17.85 12.88 -0.07
N LEU A 214 -17.57 14.15 -0.37
CA LEU A 214 -16.66 14.96 0.46
C LEU A 214 -17.25 15.23 1.85
N GLU A 215 -18.54 15.54 1.93
CA GLU A 215 -19.22 15.76 3.21
C GLU A 215 -19.11 14.53 4.12
N GLN A 216 -19.35 13.33 3.59
CA GLN A 216 -19.20 12.11 4.36
C GLN A 216 -17.76 11.89 4.84
N ALA A 217 -16.76 12.13 4.00
CA ALA A 217 -15.35 12.01 4.39
C ALA A 217 -15.00 12.96 5.55
N ILE A 218 -15.48 14.21 5.52
CA ILE A 218 -15.27 15.20 6.58
C ILE A 218 -15.94 14.75 7.87
N ARG A 219 -17.20 14.27 7.81
CA ARG A 219 -17.94 13.81 8.99
C ARG A 219 -17.30 12.58 9.63
N LEU A 220 -16.84 11.62 8.83
CA LEU A 220 -16.11 10.46 9.34
C LEU A 220 -14.76 10.85 9.94
N LYS A 221 -14.08 11.86 9.40
CA LYS A 221 -12.88 12.43 10.04
C LYS A 221 -13.20 13.04 11.40
N ASP A 222 -14.31 13.77 11.53
CA ASP A 222 -14.72 14.32 12.82
C ASP A 222 -15.01 13.22 13.85
N THR A 223 -15.68 12.14 13.43
CA THR A 223 -15.85 10.93 14.25
C THR A 223 -14.50 10.33 14.64
N CYS A 224 -13.60 10.15 13.66
CA CYS A 224 -12.25 9.61 13.89
C CYS A 224 -11.50 10.36 14.99
N PHE A 225 -11.54 11.70 14.97
CA PHE A 225 -10.86 12.52 15.99
C PHE A 225 -11.50 12.44 17.37
N LYS A 226 -12.80 12.13 17.45
CA LYS A 226 -13.52 11.94 18.72
C LYS A 226 -13.24 10.59 19.36
N VAL A 227 -13.19 9.51 18.56
CA VAL A 227 -13.27 8.13 19.10
C VAL A 227 -12.06 7.26 18.81
N HIS A 228 -11.13 7.71 17.96
CA HIS A 228 -10.03 6.88 17.48
C HIS A 228 -8.68 7.61 17.50
N LEU A 229 -8.48 8.61 16.65
CA LEU A 229 -7.19 9.29 16.49
C LEU A 229 -6.97 10.39 17.55
N ARG A 230 -6.32 9.98 18.65
CA ARG A 230 -6.01 10.81 19.82
C ARG A 230 -5.14 12.02 19.49
N GLU A 231 -5.25 13.08 20.29
CA GLU A 231 -4.48 14.33 20.08
C GLU A 231 -2.98 14.13 20.26
N ASP A 232 -2.60 13.27 21.20
CA ASP A 232 -1.21 12.92 21.47
C ASP A 232 -0.66 11.89 20.47
N GLY A 233 -1.49 11.30 19.61
CA GLY A 233 -1.07 10.28 18.65
C GLY A 233 -0.61 8.97 19.28
N SER A 234 -0.87 8.72 20.56
CA SER A 234 -0.55 7.43 21.19
C SER A 234 -1.35 6.29 20.54
N PHE A 235 -0.73 5.12 20.44
CA PHE A 235 -1.39 3.89 20.00
C PHE A 235 -1.81 3.04 21.22
N ASP A 236 -2.97 2.40 21.13
CA ASP A 236 -3.41 1.34 22.04
C ASP A 236 -4.36 0.39 21.30
N GLY A 237 -4.16 -0.92 21.47
CA GLY A 237 -4.95 -1.95 20.78
C GLY A 237 -6.45 -1.83 21.06
N GLU A 238 -6.85 -1.47 22.29
CA GLU A 238 -8.26 -1.35 22.66
C GLU A 238 -9.03 -0.31 21.85
N THR A 239 -8.40 0.82 21.52
CA THR A 239 -9.05 1.88 20.72
C THR A 239 -8.87 1.65 19.22
N PHE A 240 -7.71 1.12 18.82
CA PHE A 240 -7.30 1.08 17.42
C PHE A 240 -7.64 -0.22 16.67
N ALA A 241 -8.08 -1.24 17.40
CA ALA A 241 -8.18 -2.64 16.98
C ALA A 241 -6.82 -3.36 16.96
N GLU A 242 -6.82 -4.64 17.31
CA GLU A 242 -5.61 -5.43 17.39
C GLU A 242 -5.03 -5.76 15.99
N HIS A 243 -5.91 -5.86 14.99
CA HIS A 243 -5.58 -5.96 13.57
C HIS A 243 -5.15 -4.59 13.01
N VAL A 244 -3.85 -4.43 12.77
CA VAL A 244 -3.19 -3.13 12.58
C VAL A 244 -3.54 -2.46 11.25
N HIS A 245 -3.82 -3.22 10.18
CA HIS A 245 -4.17 -2.68 8.85
C HIS A 245 -5.35 -1.70 8.90
N SER A 246 -6.36 -2.01 9.68
CA SER A 246 -7.52 -1.14 9.86
C SER A 246 -7.11 0.27 10.33
N THR A 247 -6.11 0.34 11.21
CA THR A 247 -5.54 1.58 11.74
C THR A 247 -4.71 2.32 10.71
N THR A 248 -3.76 1.64 10.07
CA THR A 248 -2.90 2.26 9.04
C THR A 248 -3.73 2.82 7.89
N SER A 249 -4.80 2.13 7.52
CA SER A 249 -5.70 2.57 6.46
C SER A 249 -6.49 3.81 6.82
N THR A 250 -6.99 3.85 8.05
CA THR A 250 -7.67 5.03 8.59
C THR A 250 -6.72 6.22 8.60
N LEU A 251 -5.48 6.03 9.07
CA LEU A 251 -4.45 7.07 9.10
C LEU A 251 -4.11 7.60 7.70
N SER A 252 -3.89 6.70 6.73
CA SER A 252 -3.66 7.07 5.32
C SER A 252 -4.84 7.88 4.78
N GLY A 253 -6.08 7.42 4.96
CA GLY A 253 -7.28 8.14 4.51
C GLY A 253 -7.42 9.54 5.12
N ILE A 254 -7.13 9.70 6.41
CA ILE A 254 -7.12 11.00 7.09
C ILE A 254 -6.01 11.90 6.54
N ALA A 255 -4.81 11.36 6.30
CA ALA A 255 -3.70 12.12 5.71
C ALA A 255 -4.05 12.60 4.29
N MET A 256 -4.67 11.75 3.47
CA MET A 256 -5.14 12.09 2.13
C MET A 256 -6.21 13.18 2.16
N LEU A 257 -7.12 13.15 3.13
CA LEU A 257 -8.14 14.18 3.33
C LEU A 257 -7.49 15.51 3.74
N GLY A 258 -6.52 15.49 4.66
CA GLY A 258 -5.74 16.66 5.05
C GLY A 258 -4.99 17.29 3.86
N ASP A 259 -4.33 16.47 3.02
CA ASP A 259 -3.69 16.94 1.78
C ASP A 259 -4.70 17.51 0.77
N LEU A 260 -5.87 16.85 0.61
CA LEU A 260 -6.92 17.31 -0.30
C LEU A 260 -7.44 18.68 0.12
N LEU A 261 -7.72 18.87 1.41
CA LEU A 261 -8.27 20.11 1.96
C LEU A 261 -7.23 21.20 2.23
N LYS A 262 -5.92 20.85 2.14
CA LYS A 262 -4.81 21.70 2.59
C LYS A 262 -4.96 22.12 4.06
N ASP A 263 -5.48 21.22 4.88
CA ASP A 263 -5.74 21.46 6.30
C ASP A 263 -4.56 20.94 7.14
N GLU A 264 -3.71 21.89 7.58
CA GLU A 264 -2.55 21.59 8.40
C GLU A 264 -2.93 21.00 9.77
N SER A 265 -4.11 21.30 10.30
CA SER A 265 -4.54 20.77 11.60
C SER A 265 -4.81 19.25 11.54
N ILE A 266 -5.39 18.78 10.43
CA ILE A 266 -5.59 17.35 10.17
C ILE A 266 -4.23 16.65 10.01
N LEU A 267 -3.33 17.26 9.24
CA LEU A 267 -2.01 16.69 8.98
C LEU A 267 -1.15 16.64 10.25
N LYS A 268 -1.21 17.66 11.12
CA LYS A 268 -0.56 17.65 12.43
C LYS A 268 -1.08 16.53 13.34
N ARG A 269 -2.38 16.19 13.24
CA ARG A 269 -2.95 15.04 13.98
C ARG A 269 -2.37 13.71 13.50
N VAL A 270 -2.22 13.52 12.20
CA VAL A 270 -1.55 12.34 11.62
C VAL A 270 -0.08 12.31 12.01
N LYS A 271 0.61 13.46 11.95
CA LYS A 271 2.01 13.60 12.34
C LYS A 271 2.23 13.16 13.79
N ALA A 272 1.37 13.60 14.71
CA ALA A 272 1.43 13.19 16.12
C ALA A 272 1.40 11.67 16.27
N PHE A 273 0.55 10.97 15.52
CA PHE A 273 0.55 9.50 15.52
C PHE A 273 1.85 8.92 14.98
N LEU A 274 2.37 9.44 13.87
CA LEU A 274 3.63 8.94 13.30
C LEU A 274 4.86 9.21 14.17
N ASP A 275 4.78 10.15 15.10
CA ASP A 275 5.82 10.45 16.06
C ASP A 275 5.73 9.57 17.32
N ASN A 276 4.50 9.24 17.75
CA ASN A 276 4.27 8.62 19.06
C ASN A 276 3.75 7.18 19.01
N GLY A 277 2.81 6.86 18.12
CA GLY A 277 2.19 5.52 18.02
C GLY A 277 2.77 4.60 16.94
N TYR A 278 3.49 5.16 15.96
CA TYR A 278 4.06 4.37 14.85
C TYR A 278 4.97 3.22 15.30
N TYR A 279 5.81 3.47 16.31
CA TYR A 279 6.83 2.49 16.73
C TYR A 279 6.27 1.31 17.51
N ASP A 280 5.00 1.36 17.93
CA ASP A 280 4.32 0.21 18.52
C ASP A 280 3.95 -0.84 17.47
N ILE A 281 3.77 -0.41 16.22
CA ILE A 281 3.25 -1.26 15.14
C ILE A 281 4.20 -1.43 13.94
N ALA A 282 5.29 -0.65 13.88
CA ALA A 282 6.21 -0.65 12.75
C ALA A 282 7.68 -0.50 13.17
N LEU A 283 8.56 -1.09 12.37
CA LEU A 283 10.00 -1.01 12.53
C LEU A 283 10.53 0.28 11.90
N LYS A 284 11.15 1.12 12.73
CA LYS A 284 11.74 2.40 12.34
C LYS A 284 12.73 2.23 11.18
N ASP A 285 12.70 3.17 10.23
CA ASP A 285 13.59 3.22 9.05
C ASP A 285 13.52 2.03 8.08
N ILE A 286 12.76 0.97 8.38
CA ILE A 286 12.59 -0.20 7.51
C ILE A 286 11.23 -0.15 6.81
N GLY A 287 10.19 0.36 7.49
CA GLY A 287 8.84 0.43 6.94
C GLY A 287 8.07 -0.89 7.01
N TRP A 288 8.65 -1.95 7.59
CA TRP A 288 7.92 -3.15 8.00
C TRP A 288 6.94 -2.82 9.13
N SER A 289 5.74 -3.39 9.06
CA SER A 289 4.71 -3.25 10.09
C SER A 289 4.06 -4.59 10.37
N THR A 290 3.84 -4.88 11.65
CA THR A 290 3.21 -6.13 12.09
C THR A 290 1.76 -6.20 11.62
N GLU A 291 1.29 -7.38 11.23
CA GLU A 291 -0.12 -7.62 10.88
C GLU A 291 -1.04 -7.35 12.08
N HIS A 292 -0.60 -7.72 13.28
CA HIS A 292 -1.42 -7.70 14.48
C HIS A 292 -0.60 -7.36 15.73
N HIS A 293 -1.08 -6.41 16.53
CA HIS A 293 -0.26 -5.77 17.55
C HIS A 293 0.16 -6.73 18.70
N LEU A 294 -0.65 -7.75 19.00
CA LEU A 294 -0.31 -8.78 20.00
C LEU A 294 0.72 -9.82 19.53
N ARG A 295 1.07 -9.86 18.24
CA ARG A 295 2.00 -10.89 17.73
C ARG A 295 3.38 -10.68 18.33
N ASN A 296 4.01 -11.78 18.75
CA ASN A 296 5.42 -11.79 19.14
C ASN A 296 6.33 -12.36 18.04
N ASP A 297 5.76 -12.88 16.96
CA ASP A 297 6.52 -13.26 15.78
C ASP A 297 6.71 -12.06 14.82
N LEU A 298 7.44 -12.31 13.74
CA LEU A 298 7.78 -11.30 12.75
C LEU A 298 6.91 -11.35 11.50
N THR A 299 5.63 -11.70 11.64
CA THR A 299 4.69 -11.63 10.51
C THR A 299 4.25 -10.18 10.29
N GLY A 300 4.58 -9.65 9.12
CA GLY A 300 4.17 -8.30 8.70
C GLY A 300 2.91 -8.31 7.84
N GLU A 301 2.50 -7.15 7.37
CA GLU A 301 1.48 -7.04 6.32
C GLU A 301 1.83 -5.94 5.33
N THR A 302 1.79 -6.26 4.02
CA THR A 302 2.16 -5.30 2.98
C THR A 302 1.26 -4.07 2.98
N ASN A 303 -0.05 -4.24 3.18
CA ASN A 303 -1.00 -3.13 3.24
C ASN A 303 -0.55 -2.06 4.26
N ASN A 304 -0.13 -2.48 5.45
CA ASN A 304 0.28 -1.60 6.54
C ASN A 304 1.48 -0.74 6.13
N ALA A 305 2.48 -1.38 5.53
CA ALA A 305 3.68 -0.71 5.04
C ALA A 305 3.34 0.34 3.98
N CYS A 306 2.49 -0.01 3.01
CA CYS A 306 2.08 0.88 1.94
C CYS A 306 1.25 2.07 2.46
N GLU A 307 0.28 1.85 3.34
CA GLU A 307 -0.59 2.91 3.86
C GLU A 307 0.17 3.89 4.78
N LEU A 308 1.11 3.38 5.58
CA LEU A 308 2.01 4.25 6.37
C LEU A 308 2.92 5.07 5.45
N MET A 309 3.40 4.50 4.34
CA MET A 309 4.17 5.20 3.32
C MET A 309 3.33 6.29 2.62
N GLU A 310 2.07 6.01 2.28
CA GLU A 310 1.15 7.00 1.71
C GLU A 310 0.92 8.20 2.67
N ALA A 311 0.72 7.92 3.97
CA ALA A 311 0.58 8.97 4.99
C ALA A 311 1.86 9.82 5.09
N CYS A 312 3.04 9.19 5.03
CA CYS A 312 4.32 9.88 5.03
C CYS A 312 4.47 10.82 3.81
N ILE A 313 4.05 10.38 2.62
CA ILE A 313 4.05 11.21 1.41
C ILE A 313 3.14 12.44 1.58
N CYS A 314 1.95 12.27 2.16
CA CYS A 314 1.05 13.39 2.45
C CYS A 314 1.71 14.44 3.38
N LEU A 315 2.41 14.00 4.42
CA LEU A 315 3.13 14.89 5.33
C LEU A 315 4.33 15.56 4.66
N GLY A 316 5.11 14.81 3.87
CA GLY A 316 6.22 15.35 3.09
C GLY A 316 5.76 16.48 2.17
N LYS A 317 4.65 16.28 1.46
CA LYS A 317 4.03 17.28 0.58
C LYS A 317 3.54 18.51 1.33
N ALA A 318 3.17 18.37 2.61
CA ALA A 318 2.74 19.46 3.47
C ALA A 318 3.89 20.27 4.09
N GLY A 319 5.14 19.89 3.84
CA GLY A 319 6.33 20.59 4.33
C GLY A 319 7.09 19.87 5.44
N PHE A 320 6.60 18.73 5.94
CA PHE A 320 7.35 17.87 6.87
C PHE A 320 8.28 16.95 6.08
N SER A 321 9.35 17.52 5.49
CA SER A 321 10.18 16.85 4.48
C SER A 321 10.86 15.57 4.97
N GLU A 322 11.04 15.39 6.29
CA GLU A 322 11.58 14.18 6.89
C GLU A 322 10.72 12.93 6.58
N TYR A 323 9.42 13.10 6.33
CA TYR A 323 8.56 11.97 6.00
C TYR A 323 8.72 11.49 4.56
N TYR A 324 9.27 12.29 3.64
CA TYR A 324 9.69 11.74 2.34
C TYR A 324 10.85 10.73 2.51
N ALA A 325 11.80 11.01 3.40
CA ALA A 325 12.87 10.05 3.70
C ALA A 325 12.32 8.76 4.32
N ARG A 326 11.32 8.87 5.22
CA ARG A 326 10.63 7.70 5.78
C ARG A 326 9.88 6.89 4.72
N ALA A 327 9.17 7.57 3.81
CA ALA A 327 8.48 6.92 2.70
C ALA A 327 9.46 6.21 1.76
N GLU A 328 10.58 6.86 1.41
CA GLU A 328 11.60 6.26 0.55
C GLU A 328 12.25 5.03 1.19
N LYS A 329 12.63 5.13 2.48
CA LYS A 329 13.13 3.97 3.24
C LYS A 329 12.12 2.83 3.27
N ALA A 330 10.83 3.10 3.51
CA ALA A 330 9.81 2.05 3.47
C ALA A 330 9.73 1.36 2.09
N LEU A 331 9.85 2.14 1.00
CA LEU A 331 9.89 1.60 -0.36
C LEU A 331 11.11 0.72 -0.59
N ARG A 332 12.32 1.21 -0.31
CA ARG A 332 13.58 0.51 -0.63
C ARG A 332 13.92 -0.62 0.32
N CYS A 333 13.60 -0.47 1.60
CA CYS A 333 13.99 -1.41 2.64
C CYS A 333 12.95 -2.50 2.89
N HIS A 334 11.72 -2.37 2.35
CA HIS A 334 10.70 -3.37 2.62
C HIS A 334 9.68 -3.58 1.50
N ILE A 335 9.00 -2.54 1.02
CA ILE A 335 7.90 -2.69 0.06
C ILE A 335 8.38 -3.24 -1.29
N LEU A 336 9.48 -2.73 -1.85
CA LEU A 336 10.00 -3.28 -3.11
C LEU A 336 10.68 -4.65 -2.89
N PRO A 337 11.53 -4.84 -1.85
CA PRO A 337 12.18 -6.13 -1.63
C PRO A 337 11.21 -7.29 -1.37
N MET A 338 10.04 -7.03 -0.77
CA MET A 338 9.09 -8.10 -0.47
C MET A 338 8.28 -8.60 -1.66
N GLN A 339 8.42 -7.99 -2.84
CA GLN A 339 7.76 -8.51 -4.03
C GLN A 339 8.40 -9.84 -4.43
N LEU A 340 7.58 -10.87 -4.65
CA LEU A 340 8.08 -12.16 -5.07
C LEU A 340 8.55 -12.12 -6.53
N LEU A 341 9.85 -11.92 -6.75
CA LEU A 341 10.47 -11.89 -8.08
C LEU A 341 11.26 -13.17 -8.41
N ASP A 342 11.68 -13.91 -7.39
CA ASP A 342 12.35 -15.20 -7.53
C ASP A 342 11.43 -16.33 -7.06
N THR A 343 10.96 -17.14 -8.00
CA THR A 343 10.09 -18.29 -7.74
C THR A 343 10.79 -19.62 -7.98
N SER A 344 12.13 -19.63 -8.05
CA SER A 344 12.94 -20.82 -8.37
C SER A 344 12.75 -21.99 -7.38
N PHE A 345 12.24 -21.72 -6.18
CA PHE A 345 11.96 -22.71 -5.15
C PHE A 345 10.53 -23.28 -5.20
N LEU A 346 9.72 -22.87 -6.17
CA LEU A 346 8.34 -23.29 -6.36
C LEU A 346 8.19 -24.23 -7.59
N PRO A 347 7.21 -25.16 -7.58
CA PRO A 347 6.95 -26.03 -8.71
C PRO A 347 6.41 -25.23 -9.90
N ASN A 348 6.83 -25.61 -11.11
CA ASN A 348 6.42 -24.90 -12.34
C ASN A 348 6.04 -25.85 -13.49
N ASP A 349 5.90 -27.12 -13.19
CA ASP A 349 5.51 -28.11 -14.19
C ASP A 349 4.04 -27.92 -14.58
N PRO A 350 3.66 -28.28 -15.82
CA PRO A 350 2.25 -28.34 -16.22
C PRO A 350 1.45 -29.28 -15.31
N SER A 351 0.20 -28.95 -15.03
CA SER A 351 -0.69 -29.76 -14.17
C SER A 351 -2.14 -29.68 -14.64
N ASP A 352 -2.89 -30.76 -14.43
CA ASP A 352 -4.35 -30.78 -14.67
C ASP A 352 -5.13 -30.00 -13.60
N ASP A 353 -4.54 -29.83 -12.40
CA ASP A 353 -5.04 -28.90 -11.38
C ASP A 353 -4.73 -27.45 -11.80
N PRO A 354 -5.77 -26.61 -12.06
CA PRO A 354 -5.59 -25.23 -12.49
C PRO A 354 -4.80 -24.37 -11.51
N VAL A 355 -4.82 -24.69 -10.21
CA VAL A 355 -4.02 -23.99 -9.20
C VAL A 355 -2.55 -24.33 -9.42
N MET A 356 -2.22 -25.59 -9.60
CA MET A 356 -0.84 -26.08 -9.72
C MET A 356 -0.21 -25.87 -11.10
N ASP A 357 -1.00 -25.70 -12.16
CA ASP A 357 -0.48 -25.53 -13.52
C ASP A 357 0.44 -24.31 -13.62
N HIS A 358 1.74 -24.54 -13.87
CA HIS A 358 2.76 -23.49 -13.92
C HIS A 358 2.76 -22.56 -12.68
N PHE A 359 2.56 -23.14 -11.49
CA PHE A 359 2.38 -22.41 -10.22
C PHE A 359 3.42 -21.30 -10.01
N ALA A 360 4.71 -21.63 -10.07
CA ALA A 360 5.80 -20.67 -9.86
C ALA A 360 5.73 -19.46 -10.82
N SER A 361 5.37 -19.66 -12.08
CA SER A 361 5.29 -18.58 -13.07
C SER A 361 4.15 -17.62 -12.76
N LYS A 362 3.01 -18.14 -12.26
CA LYS A 362 1.84 -17.34 -11.90
C LYS A 362 2.05 -16.53 -10.62
N MET A 363 3.05 -16.90 -9.81
CA MET A 363 3.36 -16.25 -8.53
C MET A 363 4.24 -15.01 -8.65
N VAL A 364 4.94 -14.84 -9.78
CA VAL A 364 5.84 -13.70 -9.96
C VAL A 364 5.08 -12.38 -9.85
N GLY A 365 5.56 -11.50 -8.97
CA GLY A 365 4.94 -10.20 -8.67
C GLY A 365 4.03 -10.19 -7.44
N ALA A 366 3.80 -11.35 -6.79
CA ALA A 366 2.93 -11.46 -5.62
C ALA A 366 3.49 -10.72 -4.38
N TYR A 367 2.57 -10.33 -3.49
CA TYR A 367 2.83 -9.72 -2.20
C TYR A 367 2.12 -10.49 -1.08
N GLY A 368 2.62 -10.39 0.15
CA GLY A 368 2.21 -11.26 1.24
C GLY A 368 2.45 -10.64 2.62
N THR A 369 2.81 -11.46 3.60
CA THR A 369 2.97 -11.03 5.00
C THR A 369 4.38 -11.29 5.55
N PRO A 370 5.44 -10.86 4.82
CA PRO A 370 6.83 -11.26 5.06
C PRO A 370 7.38 -10.77 6.42
N CYS A 371 8.52 -11.34 6.80
CA CYS A 371 9.38 -10.79 7.84
C CYS A 371 10.10 -9.51 7.35
N PRO A 372 10.70 -8.71 8.26
CA PRO A 372 11.41 -7.48 7.88
C PRO A 372 12.55 -7.69 6.86
N TYR A 373 13.17 -8.88 6.86
CA TYR A 373 14.39 -9.19 6.12
C TYR A 373 14.26 -10.37 5.13
N GLY A 374 13.07 -10.94 4.94
CA GLY A 374 12.88 -12.09 4.05
C GLY A 374 11.42 -12.55 3.94
N HIS A 375 11.14 -13.37 2.92
CA HIS A 375 9.78 -13.90 2.72
C HIS A 375 9.40 -14.98 3.75
N GLU A 376 10.37 -15.80 4.17
CA GLU A 376 10.14 -16.92 5.07
C GLU A 376 9.80 -16.44 6.48
N TYR A 377 8.72 -16.99 7.04
CA TYR A 377 8.34 -16.72 8.42
C TYR A 377 9.36 -17.23 9.45
N GLU A 378 9.10 -16.92 10.73
CA GLU A 378 9.80 -17.59 11.82
C GLU A 378 9.45 -19.07 11.88
N PRO A 379 10.45 -19.98 11.92
CA PRO A 379 10.19 -21.40 12.10
C PRO A 379 9.54 -21.64 13.46
N ASP A 380 8.68 -22.66 13.54
CA ASP A 380 8.07 -23.17 14.78
C ASP A 380 7.19 -22.16 15.56
N THR A 381 6.58 -21.19 14.89
CA THR A 381 5.53 -20.35 15.53
C THR A 381 4.15 -20.99 15.36
N GLU A 382 3.39 -21.07 16.47
CA GLU A 382 1.99 -21.54 16.44
C GLU A 382 1.09 -20.62 15.61
N CYS A 383 1.50 -19.37 15.41
CA CYS A 383 0.75 -18.32 14.72
C CYS A 383 0.83 -18.38 13.18
N ASN A 384 1.66 -19.26 12.62
CA ASN A 384 1.74 -19.44 11.17
C ASN A 384 0.75 -20.49 10.65
N TYR A 385 -0.06 -21.13 11.51
CA TYR A 385 -0.99 -22.22 11.14
C TYR A 385 -0.33 -23.36 10.32
N GLY A 386 0.99 -23.52 10.40
CA GLY A 386 1.78 -24.48 9.60
C GLY A 386 2.25 -23.98 8.22
N TYR A 387 2.00 -22.72 7.87
CA TYR A 387 2.44 -22.08 6.63
C TYR A 387 3.90 -21.61 6.73
N ASN A 388 4.66 -21.77 5.63
CA ASN A 388 6.00 -21.20 5.52
C ASN A 388 5.97 -19.82 4.84
N LEU A 389 5.04 -19.63 3.90
CA LEU A 389 4.82 -18.42 3.13
C LEU A 389 3.32 -18.23 2.88
N CYS A 390 2.87 -16.98 2.90
CA CYS A 390 1.51 -16.61 2.54
C CYS A 390 1.55 -15.42 1.59
N TYR A 391 0.79 -15.53 0.50
CA TYR A 391 0.56 -14.44 -0.44
C TYR A 391 -0.94 -14.21 -0.53
N ASN A 392 -1.40 -13.08 0.00
CA ASN A 392 -2.81 -12.71 -0.08
C ASN A 392 -3.01 -11.75 -1.24
N TRP A 393 -4.10 -11.96 -1.97
CA TRP A 393 -4.38 -11.16 -3.14
C TRP A 393 -4.87 -9.75 -2.81
N ASP A 394 -5.42 -9.54 -1.61
CA ASP A 394 -5.69 -8.19 -1.13
C ASP A 394 -4.39 -7.40 -0.89
N ASN A 395 -3.37 -8.04 -0.30
CA ASN A 395 -2.04 -7.44 -0.11
C ASN A 395 -1.41 -7.06 -1.45
N LEU A 396 -1.55 -7.90 -2.49
CA LEU A 396 -1.12 -7.56 -3.85
C LEU A 396 -1.80 -6.30 -4.37
N GLY A 397 -3.13 -6.23 -4.31
CA GLY A 397 -3.85 -5.05 -4.78
C GLY A 397 -3.50 -3.79 -3.97
N GLY A 398 -3.36 -3.91 -2.65
CA GLY A 398 -2.93 -2.80 -1.79
C GLY A 398 -1.50 -2.33 -2.06
N ALA A 399 -0.57 -3.26 -2.28
CA ALA A 399 0.82 -2.96 -2.65
C ALA A 399 0.89 -2.16 -3.94
N VAL A 400 0.22 -2.65 -4.99
CA VAL A 400 0.21 -2.00 -6.31
C VAL A 400 -0.46 -0.63 -6.24
N SER A 401 -1.57 -0.48 -5.49
CA SER A 401 -2.18 0.82 -5.21
C SER A 401 -1.19 1.78 -4.54
N GLY A 402 -0.49 1.34 -3.50
CA GLY A 402 0.50 2.15 -2.78
C GLY A 402 1.67 2.55 -3.68
N LEU A 403 2.16 1.63 -4.52
CA LEU A 403 3.21 1.92 -5.50
C LEU A 403 2.76 2.95 -6.55
N CYS A 404 1.50 2.89 -7.01
CA CYS A 404 0.94 3.92 -7.88
C CYS A 404 0.95 5.29 -7.18
N TRP A 405 0.60 5.32 -5.88
CA TRP A 405 0.64 6.55 -5.09
C TRP A 405 2.06 7.11 -4.96
N ALA A 406 3.05 6.25 -4.69
CA ALA A 406 4.46 6.63 -4.63
C ALA A 406 4.95 7.17 -5.98
N TYR A 407 4.63 6.50 -7.08
CA TYR A 407 4.99 6.94 -8.43
C TYR A 407 4.45 8.33 -8.74
N HIS A 408 3.17 8.61 -8.45
CA HIS A 408 2.59 9.94 -8.69
C HIS A 408 3.18 11.07 -7.83
N HIS A 409 3.90 10.74 -6.76
CA HIS A 409 4.48 11.73 -5.84
C HIS A 409 6.01 11.70 -5.80
N ASN A 410 6.66 10.85 -6.62
CA ASN A 410 8.12 10.78 -6.70
C ASN A 410 8.71 12.13 -7.10
N VAL A 411 8.09 12.82 -8.05
CA VAL A 411 8.41 14.15 -8.53
C VAL A 411 7.13 14.98 -8.57
N THR A 412 7.18 16.17 -7.97
CA THR A 412 6.07 17.13 -8.02
C THR A 412 6.53 18.43 -8.67
N TYR A 413 5.65 19.02 -9.46
CA TYR A 413 5.89 20.29 -10.13
C TYR A 413 5.05 21.38 -9.48
N PHE A 414 5.69 22.48 -9.08
CA PHE A 414 5.01 23.67 -8.58
C PHE A 414 5.69 24.91 -9.16
N GLU A 415 4.91 25.76 -9.82
CA GLU A 415 5.42 26.90 -10.58
C GLU A 415 6.54 26.49 -11.55
N ASN A 416 7.75 27.05 -11.40
CA ASN A 416 8.91 26.74 -12.23
C ASN A 416 9.93 25.84 -11.52
N ILE A 417 9.50 25.10 -10.48
CA ILE A 417 10.35 24.21 -9.69
C ILE A 417 9.85 22.78 -9.81
N ALA A 418 10.76 21.87 -10.18
CA ALA A 418 10.54 20.44 -10.04
C ALA A 418 11.18 19.93 -8.74
N SER A 419 10.38 19.25 -7.92
CA SER A 419 10.82 18.66 -6.66
C SER A 419 10.92 17.16 -6.81
N ILE A 420 12.13 16.62 -6.79
CA ILE A 420 12.40 15.18 -6.73
C ILE A 420 12.36 14.79 -5.25
N ASN A 421 11.20 14.27 -4.83
CA ASN A 421 10.87 13.97 -3.44
C ASN A 421 11.35 12.58 -3.02
N LEU A 422 11.11 11.60 -3.90
CA LEU A 422 11.57 10.22 -3.76
C LEU A 422 12.57 9.95 -4.91
N LEU A 423 13.75 9.43 -4.61
CA LEU A 423 14.84 9.28 -5.58
C LEU A 423 14.66 8.06 -6.49
N PHE A 424 13.48 7.86 -7.06
CA PHE A 424 13.21 6.85 -8.09
C PHE A 424 13.28 7.46 -9.48
N GLU A 425 13.54 6.65 -10.51
CA GLU A 425 13.52 7.14 -11.89
C GLU A 425 12.19 7.82 -12.23
N GLN A 426 12.29 8.96 -12.92
CA GLN A 426 11.14 9.67 -13.45
C GLN A 426 11.41 10.10 -14.88
N LYS A 427 10.49 9.77 -15.79
CA LYS A 427 10.57 10.18 -17.20
C LYS A 427 9.22 10.68 -17.68
N ASP A 428 9.13 11.98 -17.89
CA ASP A 428 7.89 12.64 -18.34
C ASP A 428 8.17 13.75 -19.36
N ASN A 429 7.20 14.62 -19.61
CA ASN A 429 7.31 15.71 -20.58
C ASN A 429 8.15 16.90 -20.10
N ASN A 430 8.56 16.93 -18.83
CA ASN A 430 9.30 18.02 -18.21
C ASN A 430 10.77 17.64 -18.00
N MET A 431 11.05 16.40 -17.57
CA MET A 431 12.42 15.92 -17.37
C MET A 431 12.59 14.42 -17.57
N HIS A 432 13.86 13.99 -17.52
CA HIS A 432 14.27 12.63 -17.22
C HIS A 432 15.25 12.68 -16.04
N PHE A 433 14.88 12.02 -14.94
CA PHE A 433 15.70 11.84 -13.75
C PHE A 433 16.06 10.36 -13.61
N VAL A 434 17.36 10.06 -13.46
CA VAL A 434 17.88 8.71 -13.20
C VAL A 434 18.35 8.67 -11.76
N SER A 435 17.85 7.69 -11.01
CA SER A 435 18.17 7.54 -9.59
C SER A 435 19.67 7.31 -9.35
N PRO A 436 20.26 7.87 -8.29
CA PRO A 436 21.61 7.49 -7.87
C PRO A 436 21.70 6.02 -7.42
N TYR A 437 20.61 5.43 -6.92
CA TYR A 437 20.58 4.03 -6.45
C TYR A 437 20.59 2.99 -7.58
N GLN A 438 20.30 3.40 -8.82
CA GLN A 438 20.39 2.55 -10.01
C GLN A 438 21.62 2.86 -10.87
N ASN A 439 22.47 3.80 -10.43
CA ASN A 439 23.55 4.37 -11.23
C ASN A 439 24.78 4.69 -10.37
N ASP A 440 25.22 3.73 -9.56
CA ASP A 440 26.46 3.76 -8.77
C ASP A 440 26.67 5.07 -7.97
N GLY A 441 25.60 5.56 -7.33
CA GLY A 441 25.62 6.78 -6.51
C GLY A 441 25.55 8.10 -7.30
N VAL A 442 25.31 8.07 -8.61
CA VAL A 442 25.27 9.26 -9.48
C VAL A 442 23.84 9.54 -9.96
N ALA A 443 23.31 10.70 -9.59
CA ALA A 443 22.03 11.19 -10.09
C ALA A 443 22.16 11.78 -11.50
N GLU A 444 21.33 11.27 -12.41
CA GLU A 444 21.02 11.72 -13.77
C GLU A 444 19.98 12.83 -13.88
N ILE A 445 20.22 14.03 -14.42
CA ILE A 445 19.13 14.98 -14.72
C ILE A 445 19.22 15.48 -16.15
N LYS A 446 18.13 15.35 -16.90
CA LYS A 446 17.98 15.96 -18.22
C LYS A 446 16.65 16.71 -18.32
N LEU A 447 16.73 18.03 -18.38
CA LEU A 447 15.55 18.88 -18.54
C LEU A 447 15.07 18.90 -19.99
N LYS A 448 13.74 18.87 -20.16
CA LYS A 448 13.04 19.08 -21.45
C LYS A 448 12.40 20.46 -21.53
N LYS A 449 12.27 21.15 -20.39
CA LYS A 449 11.80 22.53 -20.26
C LYS A 449 12.66 23.25 -19.21
N GLU A 450 12.77 24.56 -19.33
CA GLU A 450 13.48 25.39 -18.37
C GLU A 450 12.75 25.33 -17.02
N MET A 451 13.48 24.98 -15.96
CA MET A 451 12.99 24.93 -14.58
C MET A 451 14.17 24.82 -13.62
N ASP A 452 13.95 25.26 -12.39
CA ASP A 452 14.83 24.92 -11.28
C ASP A 452 14.46 23.54 -10.74
N VAL A 453 15.45 22.83 -10.21
CA VAL A 453 15.26 21.48 -9.67
C VAL A 453 15.66 21.48 -8.21
N ARG A 454 14.86 20.87 -7.34
CA ARG A 454 15.29 20.50 -6.00
C ARG A 454 15.23 19.00 -5.80
N ILE A 455 16.24 18.46 -5.13
CA ILE A 455 16.41 17.03 -4.86
C ILE A 455 16.46 16.83 -3.37
N ARG A 456 15.65 15.89 -2.85
CA ARG A 456 15.76 15.48 -1.45
C ARG A 456 17.07 14.74 -1.25
N LEU A 457 17.84 15.14 -0.24
CA LEU A 457 19.06 14.48 0.20
C LEU A 457 18.74 13.44 1.27
N SER A 458 19.43 12.30 1.22
CA SER A 458 19.45 11.34 2.34
C SER A 458 20.19 11.97 3.52
N GLU A 459 19.82 11.57 4.74
CA GLU A 459 20.60 11.92 5.94
C GLU A 459 22.00 11.30 5.90
N LEU A 460 22.20 10.23 5.11
CA LEU A 460 23.50 9.58 4.88
C LEU A 460 24.21 10.14 3.64
N THR A 461 24.01 11.41 3.34
CA THR A 461 24.77 12.13 2.30
C THR A 461 26.04 12.75 2.90
N ASP A 462 27.21 12.52 2.33
CA ASP A 462 28.41 13.31 2.64
C ASP A 462 28.30 14.69 1.99
N TYR A 463 27.70 15.63 2.72
CA TYR A 463 27.51 17.01 2.27
C TYR A 463 28.81 17.70 1.85
N LYS A 464 29.94 17.36 2.48
CA LYS A 464 31.22 17.98 2.14
C LYS A 464 31.70 17.47 0.77
N ALA A 465 31.64 16.16 0.55
CA ALA A 465 31.99 15.57 -0.74
C ALA A 465 31.03 16.02 -1.86
N LEU A 466 29.73 16.08 -1.57
CA LEU A 466 28.72 16.59 -2.50
C LEU A 466 29.00 18.03 -2.92
N HIS A 467 29.24 18.95 -1.98
CA HIS A 467 29.58 20.34 -2.30
C HIS A 467 30.83 20.44 -3.18
N GLN A 468 31.87 19.68 -2.85
CA GLN A 468 33.11 19.66 -3.65
C GLN A 468 32.88 19.18 -5.09
N ASP A 469 32.02 18.18 -5.29
CA ASP A 469 31.68 17.67 -6.61
C ASP A 469 30.85 18.68 -7.42
N LEU A 470 29.86 19.32 -6.79
CA LEU A 470 29.05 20.37 -7.42
C LEU A 470 29.89 21.58 -7.84
N ASP A 471 30.79 22.04 -6.96
CA ASP A 471 31.71 23.16 -7.24
C ASP A 471 32.68 22.83 -8.39
N LYS A 472 33.23 21.61 -8.38
CA LYS A 472 34.12 21.12 -9.44
C LYS A 472 33.45 21.12 -10.81
N HIS A 473 32.16 20.78 -10.87
CA HIS A 473 31.37 20.79 -12.09
C HIS A 473 30.71 22.15 -12.39
N GLN A 474 30.97 23.18 -11.58
CA GLN A 474 30.43 24.53 -11.72
C GLN A 474 28.88 24.55 -11.78
N ILE A 475 28.24 23.67 -11.01
CA ILE A 475 26.78 23.60 -10.92
C ILE A 475 26.30 24.65 -9.91
N ASN A 476 25.47 25.59 -10.35
CA ASN A 476 24.90 26.60 -9.47
C ASN A 476 23.87 25.95 -8.52
N HIS A 477 24.13 26.01 -7.22
CA HIS A 477 23.35 25.27 -6.23
C HIS A 477 23.21 25.99 -4.89
N TYR A 478 22.22 25.56 -4.11
CA TYR A 478 22.05 25.93 -2.71
C TYR A 478 21.54 24.72 -1.93
N ILE A 479 22.09 24.46 -0.75
CA ILE A 479 21.62 23.38 0.12
C ILE A 479 20.91 24.00 1.32
N ASP A 480 19.65 23.60 1.54
CA ASP A 480 18.86 23.95 2.71
C ASP A 480 18.36 22.68 3.37
N GLN A 481 18.83 22.41 4.57
CA GLN A 481 18.52 21.19 5.32
C GLN A 481 18.75 19.92 4.47
N ASN A 482 17.67 19.21 4.13
CA ASN A 482 17.67 18.01 3.32
C ASN A 482 17.29 18.25 1.85
N TRP A 483 17.41 19.47 1.34
CA TRP A 483 17.13 19.80 -0.06
C TRP A 483 18.35 20.40 -0.75
N LEU A 484 18.73 19.82 -1.89
CA LEU A 484 19.67 20.40 -2.84
C LEU A 484 18.89 21.12 -3.93
N TYR A 485 18.99 22.44 -3.99
CA TYR A 485 18.46 23.28 -5.06
C TYR A 485 19.51 23.47 -6.15
N LEU A 486 19.07 23.34 -7.40
CA LEU A 486 19.89 23.43 -8.60
C LEU A 486 19.27 24.48 -9.53
N PHE A 487 20.09 25.40 -10.01
CA PHE A 487 19.63 26.57 -10.77
C PHE A 487 20.29 26.63 -12.14
N GLY A 488 19.57 27.18 -13.12
CA GLY A 488 20.13 27.48 -14.44
C GLY A 488 20.59 26.24 -15.22
N LEU A 489 20.00 25.07 -14.95
CA LEU A 489 20.28 23.86 -15.70
C LEU A 489 19.81 24.03 -17.15
N LYS A 490 20.66 23.66 -18.12
CA LYS A 490 20.34 23.83 -19.54
C LYS A 490 19.42 22.74 -20.06
N VAL A 491 18.39 23.14 -20.80
CA VAL A 491 17.48 22.22 -21.48
C VAL A 491 18.25 21.37 -22.50
N GLY A 492 18.01 20.05 -22.47
CA GLY A 492 18.61 19.08 -23.38
C GLY A 492 19.99 18.57 -22.98
N GLU A 493 20.70 19.23 -22.08
CA GLU A 493 21.95 18.75 -21.50
C GLU A 493 21.68 17.78 -20.34
N THR A 494 22.61 16.84 -20.11
CA THR A 494 22.54 15.90 -18.99
C THR A 494 23.52 16.33 -17.91
N VAL A 495 22.99 16.61 -16.73
CA VAL A 495 23.74 16.97 -15.53
C VAL A 495 23.90 15.72 -14.69
N ARG A 496 25.12 15.47 -14.22
CA ARG A 496 25.49 14.32 -13.38
C ARG A 496 25.95 14.82 -12.03
N ILE A 497 25.40 14.24 -10.97
CA ILE A 497 25.68 14.66 -9.60
C ILE A 497 26.06 13.42 -8.80
N ALA A 498 27.30 13.35 -8.32
CA ALA A 498 27.68 12.30 -7.37
C ALA A 498 27.04 12.61 -6.02
N MET A 499 26.13 11.74 -5.56
CA MET A 499 25.39 11.97 -4.31
C MET A 499 26.25 11.67 -3.07
N ASN A 500 27.34 10.90 -3.21
CA ASN A 500 28.31 10.61 -2.16
C ASN A 500 27.65 10.09 -0.86
N TYR A 501 27.01 8.93 -0.93
CA TYR A 501 26.42 8.30 0.24
C TYR A 501 27.46 7.71 1.19
N ILE A 502 27.16 7.73 2.49
CA ILE A 502 27.93 7.05 3.52
C ILE A 502 27.19 5.78 3.98
N CYS A 503 27.97 4.83 4.50
CA CYS A 503 27.44 3.62 5.13
C CYS A 503 27.25 3.84 6.64
N GLU A 504 26.13 3.36 7.18
CA GLU A 504 25.87 3.33 8.63
C GLU A 504 25.27 1.99 9.04
N THR A 505 25.69 1.42 10.16
CA THR A 505 25.02 0.26 10.76
C THR A 505 24.13 0.72 11.89
N ARG A 506 22.88 0.28 11.89
CA ARG A 506 21.87 0.64 12.87
C ARG A 506 21.28 -0.60 13.51
N GLU A 507 21.03 -0.47 14.80
CA GLU A 507 20.41 -1.49 15.63
C GLU A 507 19.00 -1.03 16.01
N TYR A 508 18.06 -1.97 15.97
CA TYR A 508 16.67 -1.73 16.33
C TYR A 508 16.18 -2.84 17.25
N ASP A 509 15.51 -2.45 18.31
CA ASP A 509 14.75 -3.36 19.15
C ASP A 509 13.27 -3.15 18.85
N TYR A 510 12.57 -4.22 18.50
CA TYR A 510 11.12 -4.21 18.34
C TYR A 510 10.54 -5.44 19.05
N LYS A 511 9.71 -5.18 20.06
CA LYS A 511 9.20 -6.20 20.99
C LYS A 511 10.36 -7.00 21.60
N LYS A 512 10.45 -8.30 21.31
CA LYS A 512 11.50 -9.21 21.84
C LYS A 512 12.60 -9.51 20.82
N HIS A 513 12.60 -8.80 19.70
CA HIS A 513 13.51 -9.03 18.58
C HIS A 513 14.51 -7.89 18.45
N HIS A 514 15.75 -8.27 18.20
CA HIS A 514 16.85 -7.36 17.91
C HIS A 514 17.26 -7.53 16.45
N PHE A 515 17.36 -6.39 15.76
CA PHE A 515 17.68 -6.30 14.34
C PHE A 515 18.90 -5.42 14.12
N VAL A 516 19.75 -5.83 13.18
CA VAL A 516 20.89 -5.03 12.72
C VAL A 516 20.80 -4.89 11.21
N PHE A 517 20.81 -3.65 10.73
CA PHE A 517 20.80 -3.31 9.32
C PHE A 517 21.94 -2.37 9.00
N ARG A 518 22.60 -2.57 7.86
CA ARG A 518 23.55 -1.62 7.31
C ARG A 518 22.94 -0.92 6.12
N PHE A 519 22.96 0.40 6.18
CA PHE A 519 22.42 1.30 5.19
C PHE A 519 23.53 1.94 4.35
N GLU A 520 23.20 2.30 3.13
CA GLU A 520 23.92 3.27 2.29
C GLU A 520 22.88 4.25 1.72
N GLY A 521 22.95 5.53 2.08
CA GLY A 521 21.84 6.43 1.74
C GLY A 521 20.54 6.01 2.44
N ASP A 522 19.50 5.73 1.65
CA ASP A 522 18.15 5.36 2.11
C ASP A 522 17.78 3.89 1.84
N HIS A 523 18.73 3.04 1.42
CA HIS A 523 18.49 1.59 1.27
C HIS A 523 19.36 0.74 2.20
N VAL A 524 18.91 -0.51 2.44
CA VAL A 524 19.64 -1.52 3.20
C VAL A 524 20.52 -2.32 2.25
N ILE A 525 21.82 -2.42 2.54
CA ILE A 525 22.78 -3.21 1.76
C ILE A 525 23.06 -4.58 2.40
N SER A 526 22.92 -4.71 3.72
CA SER A 526 23.05 -5.98 4.44
C SER A 526 22.27 -5.97 5.75
N ALA A 527 21.87 -7.15 6.22
CA ALA A 527 21.12 -7.33 7.46
C ALA A 527 21.57 -8.60 8.20
N GLU A 528 21.49 -8.58 9.53
CA GLU A 528 21.63 -9.81 10.32
C GLU A 528 20.35 -10.63 10.17
N SER A 529 20.47 -11.84 9.62
CA SER A 529 19.32 -12.71 9.34
C SER A 529 19.39 -14.04 10.11
N LYS A 530 20.41 -14.25 10.95
CA LYS A 530 20.49 -15.36 11.93
C LYS A 530 20.22 -16.75 11.34
N GLY A 531 20.72 -17.00 10.12
CA GLY A 531 20.57 -18.28 9.43
C GLY A 531 19.25 -18.49 8.70
N LYS A 532 18.41 -17.45 8.57
CA LYS A 532 17.18 -17.47 7.76
C LYS A 532 17.45 -17.66 6.28
N ARG A 533 16.42 -18.06 5.54
CA ARG A 533 16.43 -18.25 4.09
C ARG A 533 15.45 -17.29 3.43
N LEU A 534 15.45 -17.25 2.09
CA LEU A 534 14.65 -16.31 1.30
C LEU A 534 14.86 -14.85 1.75
N CYS A 535 16.10 -14.52 2.11
CA CYS A 535 16.47 -13.22 2.63
C CYS A 535 16.54 -12.17 1.52
N PHE A 536 16.11 -10.95 1.84
CA PHE A 536 16.15 -9.80 0.94
C PHE A 536 17.55 -9.21 0.80
N PHE A 537 18.33 -9.26 1.89
CA PHE A 537 19.62 -8.57 2.01
C PHE A 537 20.75 -9.57 2.24
N ALA A 538 21.96 -9.19 1.85
CA ALA A 538 23.16 -9.96 2.19
C ALA A 538 23.34 -10.06 3.70
N GLU A 539 24.02 -11.12 4.16
CA GLU A 539 24.34 -11.25 5.60
C GLU A 539 25.39 -10.20 5.99
N LEU A 540 25.26 -9.67 7.21
CA LEU A 540 26.16 -8.69 7.79
C LEU A 540 27.55 -9.23 8.17
#